data_AF-A0A3D0D4Y2-F1
#
_entry.id   AF-A0A3D0D4Y2-F1
#
_cell.length_a   1.000
_cell.length_b   1.000
_cell.length_c   1.000
_cell.angle_alpha   90.00
_cell.angle_beta   90.00
_cell.angle_gamma   90.00
#
_symmetry.space_group_name_H-M   'P 1'
#
loop_
_entity.id
_entity.type
_entity.pdbx_description
1 polymer ?
#
loop_
_entity_poly.entity_id
_entity_poly.type
_entity_poly.pdbx_seq_one_letter_code
_entity_poly.pdbx_strand_id
1 'polypeptide(L)'
;APAGEPRARQAFAEAEESARDLPAESSRSEALRDLAASLVQAGYCGDALRVVGVPGPDGFVQILALWAPAFERLGQGLSVTVLRAAIDVAGWAHSGWRTILELLSTPEAATGE
;
A
#
# COMPACT_ATOMS: atom_id res chain seq x y z
N ALA A 1 4.02 26.55 -11.85
CA ALA A 1 5.15 25.75 -11.34
C ALA A 1 4.76 25.23 -9.96
N PRO A 2 4.81 23.92 -9.69
CA PRO A 2 4.35 23.39 -8.41
C PRO A 2 5.44 23.60 -7.36
N ALA A 3 5.43 24.77 -6.72
CA ALA A 3 6.32 25.08 -5.60
C ALA A 3 6.01 24.25 -4.32
N GLY A 4 5.00 23.37 -4.37
CA GLY A 4 4.59 22.51 -3.26
C GLY A 4 5.29 21.14 -3.20
N GLU A 5 5.73 20.59 -4.34
CA GLU A 5 6.40 19.28 -4.41
C GLU A 5 7.73 19.20 -3.62
N PRO A 6 8.65 20.19 -3.70
CA PRO A 6 9.91 20.09 -2.96
C PRO A 6 9.72 20.26 -1.45
N ARG A 7 8.76 21.09 -1.02
CA ARG A 7 8.45 21.27 0.42
C ARG A 7 7.76 20.04 1.01
N ALA A 8 6.80 19.45 0.29
CA ALA A 8 6.13 18.24 0.76
C ALA A 8 7.12 17.07 0.89
N ARG A 9 8.00 16.87 -0.10
CA ARG A 9 9.04 15.84 -0.03
C ARG A 9 10.02 16.07 1.11
N GLN A 10 10.43 17.31 1.35
CA GLN A 10 11.30 17.63 2.48
C GLN A 10 10.62 17.33 3.81
N ALA A 11 9.36 17.73 4.00
CA ALA A 11 8.61 17.43 5.22
C ALA A 11 8.46 15.92 5.46
N PHE A 12 8.25 15.13 4.40
CA PHE A 12 8.20 13.67 4.53
C PHE A 12 9.57 13.06 4.87
N ALA A 13 10.67 13.59 4.32
CA ALA A 13 12.01 13.12 4.65
C ALA A 13 12.37 13.39 6.12
N GLU A 14 12.05 14.58 6.63
CA GLU A 14 12.25 14.94 8.04
C GLU A 14 11.39 14.07 8.98
N ALA A 15 10.14 13.80 8.59
CA ALA A 15 9.26 12.89 9.32
C ALA A 15 9.79 11.44 9.33
N GLU A 16 10.37 10.99 8.21
CA GLU A 16 10.97 9.67 8.08
C GLU A 16 12.19 9.49 8.99
N GLU A 17 13.08 10.49 9.03
CA GLU A 17 14.23 10.55 9.94
C GLU A 17 13.77 10.50 11.40
N SER A 18 12.84 11.38 11.77
CA SER A 18 12.28 11.43 13.12
C SER A 18 11.62 10.12 13.55
N ALA A 19 10.89 9.46 12.65
CA ALA A 19 10.26 8.17 12.91
C ALA A 19 11.31 7.07 13.13
N ARG A 20 12.41 7.07 12.37
CA ARG A 20 13.50 6.08 12.53
C ARG A 20 14.27 6.24 13.83
N ASP A 21 14.44 7.48 14.29
CA ASP A 21 15.15 7.79 15.54
C ASP A 21 14.37 7.40 16.80
N LEU A 22 13.10 7.02 16.68
CA LEU A 22 12.32 6.52 17.81
C LEU A 22 13.01 5.28 18.42
N PRO A 23 13.22 5.26 19.75
CA PRO A 23 14.00 4.20 20.41
C PRO A 23 13.24 2.88 20.52
N ALA A 24 11.91 2.94 20.69
CA ALA A 24 11.07 1.76 20.79
C ALA A 24 10.69 1.26 19.38
N GLU A 25 10.93 -0.02 19.12
CA GLU A 25 10.66 -0.64 17.81
C GLU A 25 9.17 -0.59 17.44
N SER A 26 8.28 -0.79 18.41
CA SER A 26 6.83 -0.64 18.21
C SER A 26 6.45 0.78 17.79
N SER A 27 6.96 1.81 18.48
CA SER A 27 6.69 3.21 18.17
C SER A 27 7.29 3.62 16.82
N ARG A 28 8.50 3.14 16.50
CA ARG A 28 9.12 3.33 15.18
C ARG A 28 8.25 2.74 14.08
N SER A 29 7.85 1.48 14.24
CA SER A 29 7.02 0.75 13.27
C SER A 29 5.64 1.40 13.07
N GLU A 30 5.02 1.92 14.13
CA GLU A 30 3.78 2.69 14.05
C GLU A 30 3.95 4.02 13.31
N ALA A 31 4.95 4.81 13.69
CA ALA A 31 5.23 6.10 13.04
C ALA A 31 5.56 5.97 11.54
N LEU A 32 6.31 4.93 11.15
CA LEU A 32 6.60 4.65 9.74
C LEU A 32 5.34 4.22 8.97
N ARG A 33 4.40 3.50 9.59
CA ARG A 33 3.12 3.16 8.97
C ARG A 33 2.25 4.39 8.73
N ASP A 34 2.18 5.29 9.70
CA ASP A 34 1.42 6.54 9.60
C ASP A 34 2.00 7.47 8.53
N LEU A 35 3.33 7.57 8.48
CA LEU A 35 4.04 8.29 7.44
C LEU A 35 3.74 7.70 6.06
N ALA A 36 3.80 6.38 5.91
CA ALA A 36 3.49 5.70 4.66
C ALA A 36 2.04 5.94 4.22
N ALA A 37 1.06 5.89 5.13
CA ALA A 37 -0.32 6.23 4.81
C ALA A 37 -0.49 7.68 4.33
N SER A 38 0.27 8.61 4.92
CA SER A 38 0.29 10.03 4.52
C SER A 38 0.92 10.23 3.14
N LEU A 39 2.01 9.51 2.84
CA LEU A 39 2.66 9.50 1.53
C LEU A 39 1.72 9.01 0.44
N VAL A 40 0.94 7.94 0.69
CA VAL A 40 -0.06 7.44 -0.27
C VAL A 40 -1.15 8.47 -0.53
N GLN A 41 -1.65 9.14 0.50
CA GLN A 41 -2.66 10.20 0.32
C GLN A 41 -2.14 11.36 -0.54
N ALA A 42 -0.84 11.61 -0.51
CA ALA A 42 -0.17 12.59 -1.36
C ALA A 42 0.24 12.04 -2.74
N GLY A 43 -0.09 10.78 -3.05
CA GLY A 43 0.21 10.13 -4.33
C GLY A 43 1.61 9.48 -4.41
N TYR A 44 2.41 9.53 -3.35
CA TYR A 44 3.78 8.99 -3.31
C TYR A 44 3.81 7.51 -2.87
N CYS A 45 3.11 6.63 -3.60
CA CYS A 45 2.94 5.23 -3.22
C CYS A 45 4.25 4.44 -3.17
N GLY A 46 5.19 4.72 -4.08
CA GLY A 46 6.50 4.06 -4.10
C GLY A 46 7.34 4.38 -2.87
N ASP A 47 7.34 5.65 -2.45
CA ASP A 47 8.02 6.09 -1.22
C ASP A 47 7.36 5.49 0.02
N ALA A 48 6.04 5.42 0.06
CA ALA A 48 5.31 4.79 1.16
C ALA A 48 5.73 3.33 1.38
N LEU A 49 5.85 2.55 0.29
CA LEU A 49 6.31 1.15 0.36
C LEU A 49 7.76 1.03 0.84
N ARG A 50 8.64 1.95 0.44
CA ARG A 50 10.03 2.01 0.90
C ARG A 50 10.11 2.32 2.40
N VAL A 51 9.26 3.22 2.89
CA VAL A 51 9.24 3.67 4.29
C VAL A 51 8.75 2.57 5.22
N VAL A 52 7.60 1.95 4.91
CA VAL A 52 7.01 0.92 5.77
C VAL A 52 7.84 -0.37 5.79
N GLY A 53 8.55 -0.66 4.69
CA GLY A 53 9.21 -1.94 4.49
C GLY A 53 8.18 -3.05 4.27
N VAL A 54 8.42 -3.91 3.29
CA VAL A 54 7.47 -4.96 2.92
C VAL A 54 8.01 -6.32 3.38
N PRO A 55 7.38 -6.98 4.38
CA PRO A 55 7.94 -8.20 5.00
C PRO A 55 7.71 -9.49 4.19
N GLY A 56 7.21 -9.39 2.97
CA GLY A 56 6.87 -10.54 2.11
C GLY A 56 5.57 -10.32 1.33
N PRO A 57 5.16 -11.27 0.48
CA PRO A 57 3.98 -11.13 -0.38
C PRO A 57 2.67 -10.93 0.41
N ASP A 58 2.48 -11.62 1.54
CA ASP A 58 1.29 -11.45 2.37
C ASP A 58 1.25 -10.05 3.02
N GLY A 59 2.38 -9.61 3.56
CA GLY A 59 2.53 -8.28 4.13
C GLY A 59 2.36 -7.17 3.09
N PHE A 60 2.80 -7.40 1.86
CA PHE A 60 2.59 -6.49 0.74
C PHE A 60 1.11 -6.27 0.44
N VAL A 61 0.36 -7.36 0.26
CA VAL A 61 -1.08 -7.30 -0.01
C VAL A 61 -1.82 -6.67 1.17
N GLN A 62 -1.44 -7.03 2.41
CA GLN A 62 -2.02 -6.46 3.63
C GLN A 62 -1.81 -4.93 3.72
N ILE A 63 -0.60 -4.45 3.45
CA ILE A 63 -0.27 -3.01 3.47
C ILE A 63 -1.09 -2.26 2.41
N LEU A 64 -1.20 -2.79 1.20
CA LEU A 64 -2.00 -2.17 0.15
C LEU A 64 -3.50 -2.17 0.47
N ALA A 65 -4.00 -3.22 1.14
CA ALA A 65 -5.39 -3.28 1.57
C ALA A 65 -5.70 -2.22 2.64
N LEU A 66 -4.77 -1.98 3.57
CA LEU A 66 -4.88 -0.90 4.55
C LEU A 66 -4.98 0.48 3.88
N TRP A 67 -4.35 0.65 2.72
CA TRP A 67 -4.36 1.89 1.96
C TRP A 67 -5.53 2.04 0.99
N ALA A 68 -6.46 1.08 0.93
CA ALA A 68 -7.62 1.14 0.03
C ALA A 68 -8.41 2.48 0.12
N PRO A 69 -8.69 3.06 1.31
CA PRO A 69 -9.37 4.35 1.39
C PRO A 69 -8.56 5.53 0.83
N ALA A 70 -7.23 5.43 0.81
CA ALA A 70 -6.38 6.46 0.22
C ALA A 70 -6.37 6.32 -1.31
N PHE A 71 -6.38 5.11 -1.85
CA PHE A 71 -6.49 4.89 -3.29
C PHE A 71 -7.81 5.39 -3.86
N GLU A 72 -8.94 5.20 -3.18
CA GLU A 72 -10.24 5.73 -3.63
C GLU A 72 -10.28 7.26 -3.70
N ARG A 73 -9.46 7.94 -2.89
CA ARG A 73 -9.31 9.40 -2.95
C ARG A 73 -8.48 9.87 -4.15
N LEU A 74 -7.58 9.02 -4.65
CA LEU A 74 -6.76 9.31 -5.83
C LEU A 74 -7.48 8.96 -7.14
N GLY A 75 -8.37 7.96 -7.11
CA GLY A 75 -9.19 7.58 -8.26
C GLY A 75 -10.25 6.54 -7.88
N GLN A 76 -11.45 6.70 -8.44
CA GLN A 76 -12.55 5.77 -8.19
C GLN A 76 -12.19 4.35 -8.67
N GLY A 77 -12.30 3.36 -7.78
CA GLY A 77 -11.99 1.97 -8.06
C GLY A 77 -10.49 1.65 -8.10
N LEU A 78 -9.61 2.61 -7.81
CA LEU A 78 -8.17 2.40 -7.83
C LEU A 78 -7.73 1.37 -6.80
N SER A 79 -8.41 1.29 -5.65
CA SER A 79 -8.08 0.29 -4.63
C SER A 79 -8.21 -1.14 -5.16
N VAL A 80 -9.28 -1.43 -5.89
CA VAL A 80 -9.54 -2.75 -6.48
C VAL A 80 -8.51 -3.08 -7.55
N THR A 81 -8.17 -2.11 -8.42
CA THR A 81 -7.15 -2.31 -9.45
C THR A 81 -5.78 -2.60 -8.84
N VAL A 82 -5.37 -1.83 -7.82
CA VAL A 82 -4.08 -2.03 -7.12
C VAL A 82 -4.05 -3.37 -6.41
N LEU A 83 -5.12 -3.74 -5.68
CA LEU A 83 -5.18 -5.01 -4.97
C LEU A 83 -5.16 -6.21 -5.90
N ARG A 84 -5.88 -6.17 -7.03
CA ARG A 84 -5.82 -7.24 -8.03
C ARG A 84 -4.42 -7.41 -8.60
N ALA A 85 -3.76 -6.32 -8.97
CA ALA A 85 -2.39 -6.38 -9.48
C ALA A 85 -1.41 -6.93 -8.41
N ALA A 86 -1.58 -6.53 -7.14
CA ALA A 86 -0.75 -7.00 -6.05
C ALA A 86 -0.91 -8.50 -5.78
N ILE A 87 -2.16 -9.00 -5.79
CA ILE A 87 -2.46 -10.43 -5.61
C ILE A 87 -1.90 -11.24 -6.78
N ASP A 88 -1.95 -10.75 -8.02
CA ASP A 88 -1.34 -11.41 -9.17
C ASP A 88 0.18 -11.57 -9.00
N VAL A 89 0.87 -10.50 -8.63
CA VAL A 89 2.32 -10.53 -8.35
C VAL A 89 2.64 -11.44 -7.16
N ALA A 90 1.85 -11.39 -6.08
CA ALA A 90 2.01 -12.29 -4.93
C ALA A 90 1.78 -13.76 -5.32
N GLY A 91 0.89 -14.01 -6.28
CA GLY A 91 0.60 -15.32 -6.86
C GLY A 91 1.79 -15.96 -7.60
N TRP A 92 2.77 -15.17 -8.05
CA TRP A 92 4.01 -15.69 -8.62
C TRP A 92 4.97 -16.19 -7.55
N ALA A 93 4.94 -15.58 -6.36
CA ALA A 93 5.78 -15.95 -5.23
C ALA A 93 5.17 -17.07 -4.38
N HIS A 94 3.84 -17.16 -4.32
CA HIS A 94 3.14 -18.14 -3.48
C HIS A 94 1.83 -18.60 -4.15
N SER A 95 1.72 -19.90 -4.43
CA SER A 95 0.58 -20.48 -5.15
C SER A 95 -0.78 -20.23 -4.50
N GLY A 96 -0.82 -20.06 -3.18
CA GLY A 96 -2.05 -19.71 -2.45
C GLY A 96 -2.71 -18.39 -2.91
N TRP A 97 -1.90 -17.38 -3.28
CA TRP A 97 -2.45 -16.11 -3.78
C TRP A 97 -3.01 -16.23 -5.20
N ARG A 98 -2.44 -17.14 -6.01
CA ARG A 98 -2.95 -17.45 -7.34
C ARG A 98 -4.35 -18.05 -7.28
N THR A 99 -4.59 -18.98 -6.33
CA THR A 99 -5.92 -19.56 -6.10
C THR A 99 -6.94 -18.48 -5.68
N ILE A 100 -6.55 -17.53 -4.85
CA ILE A 100 -7.42 -16.41 -4.46
C ILE A 100 -7.76 -15.52 -5.67
N LEU A 101 -6.79 -15.22 -6.54
CA LEU A 101 -7.03 -14.44 -7.75
C LEU A 101 -8.00 -15.13 -8.70
N GLU A 102 -7.84 -16.43 -8.90
CA GLU A 102 -8.70 -17.24 -9.76
C GLU A 102 -10.15 -17.22 -9.25
N LEU A 103 -10.37 -17.39 -7.95
CA LEU A 103 -11.70 -17.26 -7.33
C LEU A 103 -12.32 -15.86 -7.46
N LEU A 104 -11.51 -14.81 -7.40
CA LEU A 104 -11.97 -13.42 -7.59
C LEU A 104 -12.19 -13.05 -9.06
N SER A 105 -11.78 -13.92 -9.98
CA SER A 105 -11.89 -13.75 -11.43
C SER A 105 -12.99 -14.62 -12.04
N THR A 106 -13.47 -15.65 -11.34
CA THR A 106 -14.59 -16.47 -11.77
C THR A 106 -15.93 -15.71 -11.63
N PRO A 107 -16.69 -15.51 -12.72
CA PRO A 107 -18.02 -14.91 -12.69
C PRO A 107 -19.07 -15.94 -12.24
N GLU A 108 -18.89 -16.59 -11.10
CA GLU A 108 -19.81 -17.64 -10.65
C GLU A 108 -20.76 -17.15 -9.55
N ALA A 109 -21.68 -16.26 -9.95
CA ALA A 109 -22.98 -16.05 -9.28
C ALA A 109 -23.99 -15.37 -10.22
N ALA A 110 -23.85 -15.52 -11.55
CA ALA A 110 -24.77 -14.99 -12.54
C ALA A 110 -25.28 -16.07 -13.49
N THR A 111 -25.42 -17.32 -13.03
CA THR A 111 -26.29 -18.32 -13.67
C THR A 111 -26.50 -19.49 -12.73
N GLY A 112 -27.61 -19.45 -12.00
CA GLY A 112 -28.23 -20.61 -11.39
C GLY A 112 -29.72 -20.48 -11.66
N GLU A 113 -30.15 -21.02 -12.80
CA GLU A 113 -31.56 -21.22 -13.19
C GLU A 113 -32.29 -22.17 -12.22
#